data_AF-A0A821WNC6-F1
#
_entry.id   AF-A0A821WNC6-F1
#
_cell.length_a   1.000
_cell.length_b   1.000
_cell.length_c   1.000
_cell.angle_alpha   90.00
_cell.angle_beta   90.00
_cell.angle_gamma   90.00
#
_symmetry.space_group_name_H-M   'P 1'
#
loop_
_entity.id
_entity.type
_entity.pdbx_description
1 polymer ?
#
loop_
_entity_poly.entity_id
_entity_poly.type
_entity_poly.pdbx_seq_one_letter_code
_entity_poly.pdbx_strand_id
1 'polypeptide(L)' 'STIQIMKIKRLPAKECRRPHVTQFHDSKIKFPMVNKATKRLHHPRFTTRRPHTYF' A
#
# COMPACT_ATOMS: atom_id res chain seq x y z
N SER A 1 -17.59 18.01 12.61
CA SER A 1 -18.28 17.75 11.34
C SER A 1 -18.04 18.89 10.39
N THR A 2 -17.15 18.73 9.41
CA THR A 2 -16.74 19.84 8.52
C THR A 2 -16.63 19.42 7.05
N ILE A 3 -16.53 18.12 6.73
CA ILE A 3 -16.44 17.62 5.36
C ILE A 3 -17.85 17.33 4.83
N GLN A 4 -18.17 17.87 3.66
CA GLN A 4 -19.40 17.60 2.92
C GLN A 4 -19.06 17.00 1.55
N ILE A 5 -19.64 15.86 1.22
CA ILE A 5 -19.42 15.17 -0.06
C ILE A 5 -20.66 15.35 -0.93
N MET A 6 -20.51 16.06 -2.04
CA MET A 6 -21.65 16.43 -2.89
C MET A 6 -21.83 15.47 -4.07
N LYS A 7 -20.73 14.97 -4.66
CA LYS A 7 -20.78 14.09 -5.83
C LYS A 7 -19.59 13.15 -5.86
N ILE A 8 -19.86 11.89 -6.12
CA ILE A 8 -18.86 10.84 -6.38
C ILE A 8 -19.18 10.26 -7.75
N LYS A 9 -18.15 10.07 -8.58
CA LYS A 9 -18.29 9.43 -9.90
C LYS A 9 -17.10 8.49 -10.14
N ARG A 10 -17.36 7.34 -10.74
CA ARG A 10 -16.29 6.47 -11.28
C ARG A 10 -15.69 7.12 -12.53
N LEU A 11 -14.37 7.20 -12.60
CA LEU A 11 -13.65 7.72 -13.75
C LEU A 11 -12.97 6.57 -14.52
N PRO A 12 -12.93 6.62 -15.87
CA PRO A 12 -12.10 5.72 -16.66
C PRO A 12 -10.62 6.08 -16.50
N ALA A 13 -9.73 5.11 -16.77
CA ALA A 13 -8.29 5.25 -16.54
C ALA A 13 -7.65 6.47 -17.25
N LYS A 14 -8.18 6.82 -18.43
CA LYS A 14 -7.71 7.97 -19.24
C LYS A 14 -8.05 9.33 -18.64
N GLU A 15 -9.07 9.42 -17.79
CA GLU A 15 -9.54 10.68 -17.19
C GLU A 15 -8.92 10.94 -15.80
N CYS A 16 -8.15 10.00 -15.25
CA CYS A 16 -7.47 10.17 -13.97
C CYS A 16 -6.33 11.20 -14.09
N ARG A 17 -6.42 12.28 -13.32
CA ARG A 17 -5.44 13.39 -13.34
C ARG A 17 -4.28 13.24 -12.36
N ARG A 18 -4.43 12.42 -11.32
CA ARG A 18 -3.49 12.36 -10.21
C ARG A 18 -2.36 11.36 -10.51
N PRO A 19 -1.07 11.75 -10.41
CA PRO A 19 0.06 10.89 -10.78
C PRO A 19 0.14 9.63 -9.93
N HIS A 20 -0.20 9.71 -8.64
CA HIS A 20 -0.22 8.54 -7.75
C HIS A 20 -1.35 7.54 -8.06
N VAL A 21 -2.33 7.95 -8.86
CA VAL A 21 -3.37 7.04 -9.38
C VAL A 21 -2.91 6.46 -10.72
N THR A 22 -2.41 7.31 -11.62
CA THR A 22 -1.99 6.88 -12.97
C THR A 22 -0.77 5.95 -12.95
N GLN A 23 0.08 6.02 -11.93
CA GLN A 23 1.22 5.09 -11.78
C GLN A 23 0.81 3.61 -11.70
N PHE A 24 -0.43 3.32 -11.32
CA PHE A 24 -0.95 1.95 -11.23
C PHE A 24 -1.68 1.48 -12.49
N HIS A 25 -1.77 2.31 -13.54
CA HIS A 25 -2.47 2.00 -14.79
C HIS A 25 -1.56 1.26 -15.79
N ASP A 26 -0.83 0.23 -15.33
CA ASP A 26 0.00 -0.62 -16.18
C ASP A 26 -0.42 -2.09 -16.03
N SER A 27 -0.70 -2.75 -17.16
CA SER A 27 -1.11 -4.16 -17.19
C SER A 27 0.01 -5.12 -16.78
N LYS A 28 1.27 -4.70 -16.87
CA LYS A 28 2.44 -5.50 -16.51
C LYS A 28 3.10 -5.05 -15.20
N ILE A 29 2.37 -4.29 -14.38
CA ILE A 29 2.90 -3.72 -13.13
C ILE A 29 3.45 -4.82 -12.22
N LYS A 30 4.70 -4.64 -11.78
CA LYS A 30 5.38 -5.51 -10.82
C LYS A 30 6.26 -4.64 -9.93
N PHE A 31 6.17 -4.84 -8.61
CA PHE A 31 7.04 -4.18 -7.64
C PHE A 31 7.39 -5.14 -6.50
N PRO A 32 8.64 -5.15 -6.03
CA PRO A 32 9.01 -5.94 -4.86
C PRO A 32 8.50 -5.28 -3.57
N MET A 33 8.30 -6.09 -2.53
CA MET A 33 8.10 -5.55 -1.18
C MET A 33 9.46 -5.42 -0.49
N VAL A 34 10.00 -4.20 -0.47
CA VAL A 34 11.40 -3.93 -0.07
C VAL A 34 11.69 -4.26 1.40
N ASN A 35 10.75 -3.99 2.31
CA ASN A 35 10.91 -4.27 3.74
C ASN A 35 9.60 -4.81 4.31
N LYS A 36 9.65 -6.00 4.92
CA LYS A 36 8.51 -6.61 5.61
C LYS A 36 8.69 -6.50 7.11
N ALA A 37 8.07 -5.49 7.72
CA ALA A 37 8.02 -5.38 9.17
C ALA A 37 7.21 -6.56 9.76
N THR A 38 7.76 -7.21 10.79
CA THR A 38 7.07 -8.32 11.48
C THR A 38 5.91 -7.76 12.29
N LYS A 39 4.69 -8.28 12.07
CA LYS A 39 3.49 -7.86 12.80
C LYS A 39 3.29 -8.57 14.14
N ARG A 40 3.88 -9.77 14.31
CA ARG A 40 3.73 -10.61 15.51
C ARG A 40 4.87 -10.39 16.50
N LEU A 41 4.95 -9.19 17.08
CA LEU A 41 6.03 -8.81 18.00
C LEU A 41 5.98 -9.51 19.36
N HIS A 42 4.84 -10.09 19.73
CA HIS A 42 4.62 -10.71 21.04
C HIS A 42 4.47 -12.23 21.01
N HIS A 43 4.78 -12.86 19.87
CA HIS A 43 4.67 -14.31 19.71
C HIS A 43 5.88 -14.84 18.92
N PRO A 44 7.01 -15.15 19.59
CA PRO A 44 7.27 -15.02 21.03
C PRO A 44 7.63 -13.58 21.44
N ARG A 45 7.33 -13.20 22.69
CA ARG A 45 7.68 -11.86 23.23
C ARG A 45 9.18 -11.69 23.47
N PHE A 46 9.85 -12.78 23.83
CA PHE A 46 11.29 -12.83 24.01
C PHE A 46 11.87 -13.92 23.12
N THR A 47 12.87 -13.57 22.32
CA THR A 47 13.58 -14.50 21.45
C THR A 47 15.03 -14.05 21.34
N THR A 48 15.94 -15.00 21.13
CA THR A 48 17.37 -14.73 20.93
C THR A 48 17.68 -14.37 19.48
N ARG A 49 16.81 -14.75 18.53
CA ARG A 49 17.01 -14.50 17.09
C ARG A 49 16.52 -13.10 16.71
N ARG A 50 17.35 -12.34 16.00
CA ARG A 50 16.94 -11.06 15.40
C ARG A 50 15.96 -11.31 14.25
N PRO A 51 14.82 -10.59 14.18
CA PRO A 51 13.88 -10.75 13.08
C PRO A 51 14.50 -10.29 11.76
N HIS A 52 14.28 -11.06 10.70
CA HIS A 52 14.71 -10.73 9.34
C HIS A 52 13.60 -9.97 8.61
N THR A 53 13.94 -8.90 7.90
CA THR A 53 12.98 -8.00 7.24
C THR A 53 13.00 -8.10 5.71
N TYR A 54 14.04 -8.72 5.14
CA TYR A 54 14.18 -9.00 3.71
C TYR A 54 13.67 -10.42 3.38
N PHE A 55 13.02 -10.63 2.24
CA PHE A 55 12.45 -11.92 1.83
C PHE A 55 12.64 -12.14 0.35
#